data_AF-A0A1V5X7A3-F1
#
_entry.id   AF-A0A1V5X7A3-F1
#
_cell.length_a   1.000
_cell.length_b   1.000
_cell.length_c   1.000
_cell.angle_alpha   90.00
_cell.angle_beta   90.00
_cell.angle_gamma   90.00
#
_symmetry.space_group_name_H-M   'P 1'
#
loop_
_entity.id
_entity.type
_entity.pdbx_description
1 polymer ?
#
loop_
_entity_poly.entity_id
_entity_poly.type
_entity_poly.pdbx_seq_one_letter_code
_entity_poly.pdbx_strand_id
1 'polypeptide(L)'
;MIKNRIVSFFSVLYIKLFKINDTPQKIALGLALGVALGIIPGTGPLAALFLSIFLRANRASALLGSLITNTWFSLVTFLLALRLGSAIFNISLEALRYEWRELFNDFHLGYLLKSSFLKVLLPVSVGYLIIGIILGLLVYIAALVIIKNAKIRILAAGRKNEN
;
A
#
# COMPACT_ATOMS: atom_id res chain seq x y z
N MET A 1 4.35 27.98 -0.72
CA MET A 1 5.18 27.20 -1.68
C MET A 1 4.87 25.68 -1.69
N ILE A 2 4.68 25.02 -0.54
CA ILE A 2 4.42 23.55 -0.44
C ILE A 2 3.06 23.13 -1.03
N LYS A 3 2.00 23.90 -0.81
CA LYS A 3 0.64 23.64 -1.32
C LYS A 3 0.62 23.40 -2.84
N ASN A 4 1.37 24.20 -3.61
CA ASN A 4 1.41 24.09 -5.07
C ASN A 4 2.11 22.80 -5.56
N ARG A 5 3.09 22.26 -4.81
CA ARG A 5 3.76 21.00 -5.17
C ARG A 5 2.87 19.78 -4.96
N ILE A 6 2.13 19.75 -3.85
CA ILE A 6 1.22 18.65 -3.52
C ILE A 6 0.10 18.57 -4.57
N VAL A 7 -0.52 19.69 -4.91
CA VAL A 7 -1.56 19.77 -5.96
C VAL A 7 -1.02 19.31 -7.32
N SER A 8 0.22 19.67 -7.66
CA SER A 8 0.87 19.23 -8.89
C SER A 8 1.07 17.70 -8.91
N PHE A 9 1.55 17.11 -7.82
CA PHE A 9 1.74 15.65 -7.72
C PHE A 9 0.43 14.87 -7.93
N PHE A 10 -0.64 15.24 -7.23
CA PHE A 10 -1.94 14.58 -7.38
C PHE A 10 -2.54 14.79 -8.77
N SER A 11 -2.34 15.97 -9.38
CA SER A 11 -2.74 16.23 -10.77
C SER A 11 -2.02 15.32 -11.76
N VAL A 12 -0.71 15.13 -11.60
CA VAL A 12 0.07 14.22 -12.46
C VAL A 12 -0.39 12.78 -12.28
N LEU A 13 -0.61 12.34 -11.04
CA LEU A 13 -1.11 10.99 -10.77
C LEU A 13 -2.49 10.77 -11.38
N TYR A 14 -3.40 11.75 -11.24
CA TYR A 14 -4.71 11.74 -11.86
C TYR A 14 -4.59 11.57 -13.38
N ILE A 15 -3.80 12.41 -14.05
CA ILE A 15 -3.61 12.32 -15.51
C ILE A 15 -3.05 10.95 -15.92
N LYS A 16 -2.08 10.41 -15.18
CA LYS A 16 -1.50 9.09 -15.47
C LYS A 16 -2.52 7.97 -15.33
N LEU A 17 -3.31 7.97 -14.26
CA LEU A 17 -4.36 6.96 -14.03
C LEU A 17 -5.46 7.02 -15.10
N PHE A 18 -5.90 8.23 -15.48
CA PHE A 18 -6.97 8.41 -16.46
C PHE A 18 -6.56 8.08 -17.91
N LYS A 19 -5.25 8.10 -18.21
CA LYS A 19 -4.72 7.65 -19.50
C LYS A 19 -4.62 6.12 -19.62
N ILE A 20 -4.83 5.36 -18.55
CA ILE A 20 -4.75 3.90 -18.60
C ILE A 20 -5.95 3.34 -19.38
N ASN A 21 -5.67 2.67 -20.49
CA ASN A 21 -6.68 2.01 -21.31
C ASN A 21 -7.02 0.61 -20.75
N ASP A 22 -7.74 0.59 -19.62
CA ASP A 22 -8.22 -0.64 -18.99
C ASP A 22 -9.57 -0.42 -18.27
N THR A 23 -10.22 -1.49 -17.83
CA THR A 23 -11.48 -1.43 -17.06
C THR A 23 -11.27 -0.74 -15.70
N PRO A 24 -12.25 0.04 -15.20
CA PRO A 24 -12.16 0.67 -13.88
C PRO A 24 -11.79 -0.31 -12.76
N GLN A 25 -12.29 -1.55 -12.81
CA GLN A 25 -12.04 -2.61 -11.84
C GLN A 25 -10.58 -3.04 -11.83
N LYS A 26 -9.96 -3.25 -13.00
CA LYS A 26 -8.55 -3.64 -13.09
C LYS A 26 -7.60 -2.52 -12.66
N ILE A 27 -7.93 -1.27 -12.97
CA ILE A 27 -7.15 -0.10 -12.53
C ILE A 27 -7.27 0.08 -11.02
N ALA A 28 -8.48 -0.01 -10.47
CA ALA A 28 -8.71 0.11 -9.02
C ALA A 28 -8.02 -1.02 -8.26
N LEU A 29 -8.10 -2.27 -8.75
CA LEU A 29 -7.44 -3.42 -8.14
C LEU A 29 -5.92 -3.27 -8.17
N GLY A 30 -5.35 -2.84 -9.30
CA GLY A 30 -3.92 -2.61 -9.40
C GLY A 30 -3.47 -1.54 -8.40
N LEU A 31 -4.14 -0.38 -8.39
CA LEU A 31 -3.82 0.70 -7.43
C LEU A 31 -3.90 0.23 -5.97
N ALA A 32 -4.94 -0.54 -5.62
CA ALA A 32 -5.12 -1.12 -4.30
C ALA A 32 -3.98 -2.08 -3.90
N LEU A 33 -3.57 -2.97 -4.80
CA LEU A 33 -2.42 -3.86 -4.58
C LEU A 33 -1.13 -3.07 -4.39
N GLY A 34 -0.93 -2.05 -5.21
CA GLY A 34 0.21 -1.14 -5.11
C GLY A 34 0.30 -0.50 -3.73
N VAL A 35 -0.81 0.08 -3.25
CA VAL A 35 -0.87 0.72 -1.93
C VAL A 35 -0.67 -0.30 -0.81
N ALA A 36 -1.38 -1.43 -0.84
CA ALA A 36 -1.29 -2.45 0.20
C ALA A 36 0.15 -2.98 0.36
N LEU A 37 0.82 -3.27 -0.76
CA LEU A 37 2.16 -3.84 -0.77
C LEU A 37 3.27 -2.77 -0.70
N GLY A 38 2.97 -1.50 -0.98
CA GLY A 38 3.92 -0.41 -0.82
C GLY A 38 4.21 -0.09 0.65
N ILE A 39 3.22 -0.29 1.52
CA ILE A 39 3.32 0.02 2.95
C ILE A 39 4.06 -1.07 3.73
N ILE A 40 3.99 -2.32 3.26
CA ILE A 40 4.67 -3.44 3.93
C ILE A 40 6.19 -3.36 3.64
N PRO A 41 7.05 -3.27 4.68
CA PRO A 41 8.50 -3.26 4.47
C PRO A 41 8.97 -4.51 3.72
N GLY A 42 9.81 -4.32 2.70
CA GLY A 42 10.43 -5.42 1.94
C GLY A 42 9.63 -5.95 0.75
N THR A 43 8.36 -5.58 0.55
CA THR A 43 7.57 -6.00 -0.62
C THR A 43 7.63 -5.00 -1.77
N GLY A 44 7.18 -3.77 -1.53
CA GLY A 44 7.30 -2.64 -2.46
C GLY A 44 6.78 -2.87 -3.89
N PRO A 45 7.34 -2.15 -4.88
CA PRO A 45 6.85 -2.17 -6.26
C PRO A 45 6.97 -3.53 -6.97
N LEU A 46 8.01 -4.31 -6.67
CA LEU A 46 8.23 -5.61 -7.30
C LEU A 46 7.15 -6.61 -6.88
N ALA A 47 6.81 -6.67 -5.59
CA ALA A 47 5.72 -7.50 -5.12
C ALA A 47 4.37 -7.06 -5.71
N ALA A 48 4.12 -5.75 -5.81
CA ALA A 48 2.91 -5.21 -6.43
C ALA A 48 2.77 -5.60 -7.91
N LEU A 49 3.86 -5.48 -8.68
CA LEU A 49 3.90 -5.92 -10.06
C LEU A 49 3.68 -7.43 -10.19
N PHE A 50 4.38 -8.22 -9.37
CA PHE A 50 4.23 -9.68 -9.37
C PHE A 50 2.79 -10.09 -9.09
N LEU A 51 2.20 -9.64 -7.98
CA LEU A 51 0.81 -9.97 -7.61
C LEU A 51 -0.21 -9.45 -8.63
N SER A 52 0.04 -8.31 -9.26
CA SER A 52 -0.84 -7.80 -10.32
C SER A 52 -0.93 -8.74 -11.54
N ILE A 53 0.10 -9.54 -11.81
CA ILE A 53 0.08 -10.55 -12.87
C ILE A 53 -0.89 -11.68 -12.50
N PHE A 54 -0.75 -12.25 -11.29
CA PHE A 54 -1.59 -13.37 -10.83
C PHE A 54 -3.05 -12.97 -10.69
N LEU A 55 -3.31 -11.78 -10.14
CA LEU A 55 -4.66 -11.27 -9.91
C LEU A 55 -5.27 -10.60 -11.15
N ARG A 56 -4.58 -10.63 -12.29
CA ARG A 56 -5.00 -10.00 -13.56
C ARG A 56 -5.37 -8.53 -13.40
N ALA A 57 -4.69 -7.84 -12.50
CA ALA A 57 -4.85 -6.42 -12.21
C ALA A 57 -4.00 -5.57 -13.18
N ASN A 58 -4.28 -4.27 -13.25
CA ASN A 58 -3.51 -3.40 -14.13
C ASN A 58 -2.14 -3.07 -13.53
N ARG A 59 -1.07 -3.55 -14.18
CA ARG A 59 0.33 -3.43 -13.72
C ARG A 59 0.79 -1.99 -13.55
N ALA A 60 0.41 -1.09 -14.47
CA ALA A 60 0.79 0.31 -14.41
C ALA A 60 0.17 0.99 -13.18
N SER A 61 -1.12 0.74 -12.91
CA SER A 61 -1.77 1.26 -11.71
C SER A 61 -1.21 0.66 -10.42
N ALA A 62 -0.77 -0.61 -10.42
CA ALA A 62 -0.10 -1.24 -9.28
C ALA A 62 1.25 -0.62 -8.98
N LEU A 63 2.05 -0.35 -10.01
CA LEU A 63 3.31 0.38 -9.85
C LEU A 63 3.07 1.79 -9.30
N LEU A 64 2.07 2.51 -9.83
CA LEU A 64 1.71 3.84 -9.33
C LEU A 64 1.29 3.80 -7.85
N GLY A 65 0.43 2.84 -7.47
CA GLY A 65 0.00 2.67 -6.09
C GLY A 65 1.16 2.49 -5.13
N SER A 66 2.11 1.62 -5.49
CA SER A 66 3.27 1.33 -4.64
C SER A 66 4.24 2.50 -4.52
N LEU A 67 4.43 3.28 -5.59
CA LEU A 67 5.28 4.47 -5.56
C LEU A 67 4.70 5.60 -4.70
N ILE A 68 3.37 5.66 -4.54
CA ILE A 68 2.71 6.65 -3.66
C ILE A 68 2.99 6.34 -2.19
N THR A 69 2.85 5.08 -1.79
CA THR A 69 2.92 4.66 -0.39
C THR A 69 4.27 4.08 -0.01
N ASN A 70 5.35 4.68 -0.54
CA ASN A 70 6.73 4.26 -0.37
C ASN A 70 7.16 4.02 1.10
N THR A 71 8.40 3.58 1.31
CA THR A 71 8.99 3.21 2.62
C THR A 71 8.79 4.25 3.73
N TRP A 72 8.66 5.55 3.41
CA TRP A 72 8.36 6.56 4.42
C TRP A 72 6.96 6.39 5.02
N PHE A 73 5.99 5.97 4.22
CA PHE A 73 4.65 5.67 4.70
C PHE A 73 4.63 4.43 5.61
N SER A 74 5.51 3.46 5.36
CA SER A 74 5.72 2.32 6.27
C SER A 74 6.07 2.81 7.67
N LEU A 75 7.00 3.78 7.81
CA LEU A 75 7.38 4.35 9.11
C LEU A 75 6.20 5.00 9.83
N VAL A 76 5.32 5.69 9.11
CA VAL A 76 4.10 6.28 9.68
C VAL A 76 3.16 5.20 10.22
N THR A 77 3.01 4.11 9.48
CA THR A 77 2.13 3.00 9.88
C THR A 77 2.78 2.02 10.87
N PHE A 78 4.08 2.13 11.13
CA PHE A 78 4.83 1.17 11.93
C PHE A 78 4.27 1.00 13.35
N LEU A 79 4.01 2.10 14.06
CA LEU A 79 3.46 2.02 15.43
C LEU A 79 2.06 1.42 15.46
N LEU A 80 1.26 1.64 14.40
CA LEU A 80 -0.06 1.02 14.27
C LEU A 80 0.08 -0.49 14.01
N ALA A 81 0.98 -0.89 13.11
CA ALA A 81 1.27 -2.29 12.84
C ALA A 81 1.75 -3.00 14.11
N LEU A 82 2.64 -2.36 14.85
CA LEU A 82 3.16 -2.87 16.13
C LEU A 82 2.03 -3.11 17.13
N ARG A 83 1.14 -2.13 17.33
CA ARG A 83 0.03 -2.22 18.29
C ARG A 83 -1.01 -3.26 17.87
N LEU A 84 -1.41 -3.27 16.59
CA LEU A 84 -2.37 -4.25 16.08
C LEU A 84 -1.81 -5.67 16.17
N GLY A 85 -0.57 -5.86 15.75
CA GLY A 85 0.12 -7.14 15.83
C GLY A 85 0.26 -7.65 17.26
N SER A 86 0.80 -6.82 18.15
CA SER A 86 0.97 -7.20 19.57
C SER A 86 -0.36 -7.54 20.25
N ALA A 87 -1.43 -6.82 19.95
CA ALA A 87 -2.77 -7.13 20.45
C ALA A 87 -3.27 -8.51 19.98
N ILE A 88 -3.04 -8.87 18.71
CA ILE A 88 -3.46 -10.16 18.14
C ILE A 88 -2.70 -11.34 18.77
N PHE A 89 -1.40 -11.15 19.01
CA PHE A 89 -0.55 -12.19 19.61
C PHE A 89 -0.58 -12.18 21.14
N ASN A 90 -1.36 -11.28 21.75
CA ASN A 90 -1.44 -11.07 23.20
C ASN A 90 -0.04 -10.85 23.85
N ILE A 91 0.80 -10.06 23.19
CA ILE A 91 2.15 -9.72 23.65
C ILE A 91 2.11 -8.33 24.26
N SER A 92 2.63 -8.17 25.48
CA SER A 92 2.74 -6.84 26.09
C SER A 92 3.75 -5.97 25.34
N LEU A 93 3.49 -4.67 25.25
CA LEU A 93 4.42 -3.72 24.62
C LEU A 93 5.78 -3.69 25.35
N GLU A 94 5.80 -4.01 26.64
CA GLU A 94 7.02 -4.11 27.44
C GLU A 94 7.88 -5.32 27.05
N ALA A 95 7.26 -6.50 26.88
CA ALA A 95 7.94 -7.68 26.39
C ALA A 95 8.51 -7.45 24.99
N LEU A 96 7.73 -6.77 24.14
CA LEU A 96 8.21 -6.40 22.81
C LEU A 96 9.39 -5.43 22.87
N ARG A 97 9.35 -4.42 23.77
CA ARG A 97 10.45 -3.47 23.97
C ARG A 97 11.74 -4.16 24.40
N TYR A 98 11.65 -5.19 25.24
CA TYR A 98 12.80 -6.00 25.64
C TYR A 98 13.42 -6.71 24.44
N GLU A 99 12.61 -7.43 23.66
CA GLU A 99 13.06 -8.15 22.47
C GLU A 99 13.61 -7.19 21.39
N TRP A 100 13.02 -5.99 21.25
CA TRP A 100 13.53 -4.92 20.37
C TRP A 100 14.91 -4.41 20.81
N ARG A 101 15.15 -4.26 22.11
CA ARG A 101 16.44 -3.78 22.62
C ARG A 101 17.54 -4.82 22.40
N GLU A 102 17.25 -6.11 22.59
CA GLU A 102 18.19 -7.17 22.23
C GLU A 102 18.49 -7.17 20.72
N LEU A 103 17.46 -6.97 19.88
CA LEU A 103 17.61 -6.93 18.43
C LEU A 103 18.56 -5.83 17.94
N PHE A 104 18.57 -4.65 18.58
CA PHE A 104 19.45 -3.54 18.20
C PHE A 104 20.86 -3.64 18.78
N ASN A 105 21.04 -4.29 19.93
CA ASN A 105 22.35 -4.37 20.58
C ASN A 105 23.23 -5.50 20.01
N ASP A 106 22.64 -6.63 19.59
CA ASP A 106 23.37 -7.83 19.17
C ASP A 106 23.09 -8.24 17.71
N PHE A 107 22.82 -7.29 16.82
CA PHE A 107 22.41 -7.61 15.44
C PHE A 107 23.52 -8.32 14.64
N HIS A 108 23.33 -9.61 14.36
CA HIS A 108 24.17 -10.42 13.47
C HIS A 108 23.31 -11.33 12.59
N LEU A 109 23.83 -11.80 11.44
CA LEU A 109 23.03 -12.56 10.46
C LEU A 109 22.40 -13.85 11.05
N GLY A 110 23.07 -14.50 12.02
CA GLY A 110 22.55 -15.66 12.74
C GLY A 110 21.38 -15.37 13.68
N TYR A 111 21.15 -14.09 14.06
CA TYR A 111 19.99 -13.70 14.87
C TYR A 111 18.67 -13.74 14.09
N LEU A 112 18.70 -13.65 12.75
CA LEU A 112 17.50 -13.70 11.91
C LEU A 112 16.74 -15.03 12.02
N LEU A 113 17.41 -16.08 12.51
CA LEU A 113 16.83 -17.41 12.72
C LEU A 113 16.49 -17.69 14.20
N LYS A 114 16.76 -16.75 15.12
CA LYS A 114 16.44 -16.93 16.55
C LYS A 114 14.95 -16.70 16.82
N SER A 115 14.43 -17.42 17.81
CA SER A 115 13.05 -17.28 18.29
C SER A 115 12.71 -15.83 18.68
N SER A 116 13.64 -15.12 19.34
CA SER A 116 13.51 -13.71 19.71
C SER A 116 13.20 -12.80 18.53
N PHE A 117 13.86 -12.99 17.40
CA PHE A 117 13.60 -12.21 16.19
C PHE A 117 12.20 -12.48 15.63
N LEU A 118 11.76 -13.74 15.58
CA LEU A 118 10.42 -14.11 15.11
C LEU A 118 9.31 -13.58 16.02
N LYS A 119 9.54 -13.48 17.33
CA LYS A 119 8.59 -12.89 18.29
C LYS A 119 8.32 -11.40 18.04
N VAL A 120 9.25 -10.69 17.40
CA VAL A 120 9.07 -9.30 17.00
C VAL A 120 8.56 -9.21 15.56
N LEU A 121 9.18 -9.96 14.65
CA LEU A 121 8.87 -9.91 13.22
C LEU A 121 7.43 -10.34 12.93
N LEU A 122 6.95 -11.43 13.53
CA LEU A 122 5.62 -11.97 13.22
C LEU A 122 4.49 -11.01 13.61
N PRO A 123 4.42 -10.48 14.85
CA PRO A 123 3.36 -9.52 15.20
C PRO A 123 3.40 -8.28 14.29
N VAL A 124 4.58 -7.71 14.06
CA VAL A 124 4.71 -6.52 13.21
C VAL A 124 4.25 -6.81 11.78
N SER A 125 4.63 -7.96 11.22
CA SER A 125 4.25 -8.37 9.87
C SER A 125 2.74 -8.58 9.74
N VAL A 126 2.10 -9.20 10.74
CA VAL A 126 0.65 -9.38 10.78
C VAL A 126 -0.07 -8.03 10.89
N GLY A 127 0.43 -7.13 11.73
CA GLY A 127 -0.11 -5.76 11.82
C GLY A 127 -0.03 -5.02 10.50
N TYR A 128 1.11 -5.10 9.80
CA TYR A 128 1.27 -4.52 8.46
C TYR A 128 0.35 -5.16 7.43
N LEU A 129 0.17 -6.48 7.46
CA LEU A 129 -0.74 -7.19 6.55
C LEU A 129 -2.18 -6.69 6.72
N ILE A 130 -2.64 -6.52 7.96
CA ILE A 130 -3.99 -6.02 8.26
C ILE A 130 -4.16 -4.58 7.80
N ILE A 131 -3.21 -3.70 8.13
CA ILE A 131 -3.23 -2.31 7.67
C ILE A 131 -3.23 -2.23 6.15
N GLY A 132 -2.39 -3.04 5.49
CA GLY A 132 -2.29 -3.13 4.03
C GLY A 132 -3.60 -3.57 3.40
N ILE A 133 -4.28 -4.59 3.95
CA ILE A 133 -5.60 -5.04 3.48
C ILE A 133 -6.64 -3.93 3.63
N ILE A 134 -6.71 -3.29 4.80
CA ILE A 134 -7.68 -2.22 5.07
C ILE A 134 -7.46 -1.05 4.11
N LEU A 135 -6.24 -0.54 4.01
CA LEU A 135 -5.91 0.59 3.13
C LEU A 135 -6.09 0.23 1.65
N GLY A 136 -5.69 -0.98 1.25
CA GLY A 136 -5.92 -1.49 -0.10
C GLY A 136 -7.41 -1.54 -0.45
N LEU A 137 -8.25 -2.04 0.46
CA LEU A 137 -9.70 -2.08 0.26
C LEU A 137 -10.31 -0.68 0.14
N LEU A 138 -9.89 0.25 1.01
CA LEU A 138 -10.34 1.65 0.94
C LEU A 138 -9.95 2.29 -0.39
N VAL A 139 -8.70 2.08 -0.85
CA VAL A 139 -8.21 2.57 -2.13
C VAL A 139 -8.95 1.94 -3.30
N TYR A 140 -9.25 0.64 -3.25
CA TYR A 140 -10.02 -0.05 -4.28
C TYR A 140 -11.38 0.61 -4.46
N ILE A 141 -12.13 0.78 -3.38
CA ILE A 141 -13.47 1.37 -3.39
C ILE A 141 -13.40 2.81 -3.92
N ALA A 142 -12.50 3.62 -3.36
CA ALA A 142 -12.34 5.02 -3.77
C ALA A 142 -11.96 5.15 -5.26
N ALA A 143 -10.96 4.40 -5.72
CA ALA A 143 -10.50 4.43 -7.10
C ALA A 143 -11.58 3.94 -8.07
N LEU A 144 -12.31 2.87 -7.71
CA LEU A 144 -13.39 2.34 -8.53
C LEU A 144 -14.48 3.39 -8.76
N VAL A 145 -14.93 4.06 -7.69
CA VAL A 145 -15.94 5.12 -7.77
C VAL A 145 -15.45 6.30 -8.62
N ILE A 146 -14.23 6.79 -8.36
CA ILE A 146 -13.66 7.95 -9.07
C ILE A 146 -13.49 7.66 -10.56
N ILE A 147 -12.86 6.53 -10.91
CA ILE A 147 -12.55 6.18 -12.31
C ILE A 147 -13.84 5.88 -13.08
N LYS A 148 -14.79 5.15 -12.50
CA LYS A 148 -16.07 4.85 -13.14
C LYS A 148 -16.85 6.12 -13.45
N ASN A 149 -16.99 7.02 -12.47
CA ASN A 149 -17.75 8.26 -12.63
C ASN A 149 -17.12 9.19 -13.68
N ALA A 150 -15.80 9.30 -13.69
CA ALA A 150 -15.10 10.14 -14.65
C ALA A 150 -15.15 9.58 -16.08
N LYS A 151 -15.08 8.25 -16.28
CA LYS A 151 -15.30 7.65 -17.62
C LYS A 151 -16.71 7.92 -18.14
N ILE A 152 -17.74 7.81 -17.30
CA ILE A 152 -19.12 8.13 -17.68
C ILE A 152 -19.24 9.59 -18.14
N ARG A 153 -18.62 10.54 -17.40
CA ARG A 153 -18.64 11.96 -17.75
C ARG A 153 -17.94 12.24 -19.09
N ILE A 154 -16.80 11.61 -19.35
CA ILE A 154 -16.07 11.76 -20.62
C ILE A 154 -16.91 11.26 -21.79
N LEU A 155 -17.56 10.10 -21.64
CA LEU A 155 -18.45 9.55 -22.68
C LEU A 155 -19.67 10.44 -22.93
N ALA A 156 -20.27 11.01 -21.88
CA ALA A 156 -21.40 11.94 -22.01
C ALA A 156 -20.99 13.26 -22.70
N ALA A 157 -19.79 13.78 -22.40
CA ALA A 157 -19.27 14.98 -23.04
C ALA A 157 -18.93 14.76 -24.52
N GLY A 158 -18.37 13.60 -24.88
CA GLY A 158 -18.11 13.23 -26.27
C GLY A 158 -19.38 13.21 -27.11
N ARG A 159 -20.44 12.56 -26.62
CA ARG A 159 -21.75 12.52 -27.29
C ARG A 159 -22.39 13.90 -27.49
N LYS A 160 -22.12 14.86 -26.60
CA LYS A 160 -22.65 16.22 -26.72
C LYS A 160 -21.94 17.05 -27.80
N ASN A 161 -20.72 16.68 -28.17
CA ASN A 161 -19.94 17.36 -29.21
C ASN A 161 -20.19 16.79 -30.61
N GLU A 162 -20.85 15.63 -30.71
CA GLU A 162 -21.20 14.96 -31.99
C GLU A 162 -22.63 15.31 -32.47
N ASN A 163 -23.44 15.95 -31.63
CA ASN A 163 -24.80 16.43 -31.94
C ASN A 163 -24.81 17.96 -32.07
#